data_AF-A0A352JQM9-F1
#
_entry.id   AF-A0A352JQM9-F1
#
_cell.length_a   1.000
_cell.length_b   1.000
_cell.length_c   1.000
_cell.angle_alpha   90.00
_cell.angle_beta   90.00
_cell.angle_gamma   90.00
#
_symmetry.space_group_name_H-M   'P 1'
#
loop_
_entity.id
_entity.type
_entity.pdbx_description
1 polymer ?
#
loop_
_entity_poly.entity_id
_entity_poly.type
_entity_poly.pdbx_seq_one_letter_code
_entity_poly.pdbx_strand_id
1 'polypeptide(L)'
;MLTKNSRNRFSSRAGVSLVEVMATILIGGIAISGMVVAYCDGLGYWTRASEKMVLYNEGTSVLSLIERFVRQASYINTYTPNRQPSPRMDLRVLVFDGNAIDEKIAQFYYNSSDNTLRWNNITGENGVFGERLLPQFNFRLDAGENPYLEIQKATFTPVDSIPSITPTMDGFASVKIDLMLKDARGDSLSLTSIVSRRNRSN
;
A
#
# COMPACT_ATOMS: atom_id res chain seq x y z
N MET A 1 -12.68 -13.11 91.42
CA MET A 1 -11.76 -14.07 90.78
C MET A 1 -12.32 -14.37 89.39
N LEU A 2 -11.64 -13.90 88.34
CA LEU A 2 -12.06 -14.03 86.93
C LEU A 2 -11.71 -15.44 86.42
N THR A 3 -12.70 -16.22 86.00
CA THR A 3 -12.48 -17.39 85.14
C THR A 3 -12.86 -17.06 83.71
N LYS A 4 -11.79 -16.86 82.95
CA LYS A 4 -11.72 -16.65 81.50
C LYS A 4 -11.56 -18.03 80.84
N ASN A 5 -12.05 -18.14 79.60
CA ASN A 5 -11.80 -19.21 78.61
C ASN A 5 -12.52 -20.55 78.86
N SER A 6 -12.97 -21.29 77.84
CA SER A 6 -12.68 -21.25 76.41
C SER A 6 -13.90 -21.67 75.59
N ARG A 7 -14.44 -20.76 74.76
CA ARG A 7 -15.17 -21.17 73.56
C ARG A 7 -14.15 -21.62 72.53
N ASN A 8 -13.79 -22.90 72.55
CA ASN A 8 -12.98 -23.50 71.50
C ASN A 8 -13.86 -23.73 70.27
N ARG A 9 -13.76 -22.76 69.35
CA ARG A 9 -13.59 -22.92 67.90
C ARG A 9 -14.26 -24.17 67.32
N PHE A 10 -15.51 -24.01 66.91
CA PHE A 10 -15.98 -24.72 65.72
C PHE A 10 -15.07 -24.31 64.56
N SER A 11 -14.32 -25.28 64.05
CA SER A 11 -13.57 -25.16 62.82
C SER A 11 -14.56 -24.82 61.70
N SER A 12 -14.52 -23.57 61.24
CA SER A 12 -15.15 -23.18 59.99
C SER A 12 -14.39 -23.86 58.85
N ARG A 13 -14.74 -25.12 58.55
CA ARG A 13 -14.69 -25.59 57.17
C ARG A 13 -15.71 -24.72 56.43
N ALA A 14 -15.26 -23.59 55.92
CA ALA A 14 -16.05 -22.72 55.08
C ALA A 14 -16.33 -23.46 53.77
N GLY A 15 -17.39 -24.28 53.78
CA GLY A 15 -17.94 -24.83 52.56
C GLY A 15 -18.43 -23.66 51.71
N VAL A 16 -17.92 -23.56 50.49
CA VAL A 16 -18.37 -22.57 49.51
C VAL A 16 -19.88 -22.72 49.36
N SER A 17 -20.63 -21.64 49.58
CA SER A 17 -22.09 -21.74 49.47
C SER A 17 -22.49 -21.90 48.00
N LEU A 18 -23.58 -22.63 47.73
CA LEU A 18 -24.09 -22.82 46.37
C LEU A 18 -24.32 -21.45 45.66
N VAL A 19 -24.71 -20.43 46.42
CA VAL A 19 -24.93 -19.07 45.92
C VAL A 19 -23.62 -18.42 45.45
N GLU A 20 -22.52 -18.63 46.18
CA GLU A 20 -21.19 -18.12 45.78
C GLU A 20 -20.70 -18.79 44.50
N VAL A 21 -20.95 -20.10 44.34
CA VAL A 21 -20.63 -20.83 43.10
C VAL A 21 -21.44 -20.28 41.92
N MET A 22 -22.76 -20.08 42.10
CA MET A 22 -23.63 -19.52 41.05
C MET A 22 -23.22 -18.09 40.66
N ALA A 23 -22.90 -17.24 41.64
CA ALA A 23 -22.43 -15.88 41.38
C ALA A 23 -21.09 -15.89 40.61
N THR A 24 -20.18 -16.79 40.97
CA THR A 24 -18.88 -16.93 40.29
C THR A 24 -19.04 -17.39 38.84
N ILE A 25 -19.94 -18.35 38.58
CA ILE A 25 -20.24 -18.81 37.22
C ILE A 25 -20.83 -17.68 36.38
N LEU A 26 -21.73 -16.88 36.95
CA LEU A 26 -22.42 -15.80 36.23
C LEU A 26 -21.47 -14.65 35.89
N ILE A 27 -20.66 -14.21 36.87
CA ILE A 27 -19.62 -13.19 36.66
C ILE A 27 -18.55 -13.71 35.67
N GLY A 28 -18.13 -14.97 35.83
CA GLY A 28 -17.18 -15.61 34.92
C GLY A 28 -17.70 -15.69 33.49
N GLY A 29 -18.98 -16.04 33.29
CA GLY A 29 -19.61 -16.09 31.98
C GLY A 29 -19.64 -14.73 31.27
N ILE A 30 -19.99 -13.66 32.01
CA ILE A 30 -19.97 -12.29 31.48
C ILE A 30 -18.54 -11.87 31.12
N ALA A 31 -17.56 -12.16 31.99
CA ALA A 31 -16.16 -11.82 31.77
C ALA A 31 -15.58 -12.54 30.54
N ILE A 32 -15.84 -13.85 30.40
CA ILE A 32 -15.37 -14.64 29.24
C ILE A 32 -16.03 -14.14 27.97
N SER A 33 -17.35 -13.87 27.98
CA SER A 33 -18.06 -13.34 26.82
C SER A 33 -17.49 -11.99 26.38
N GLY A 34 -17.23 -11.08 27.33
CA GLY A 34 -16.60 -9.79 27.05
C GLY A 34 -15.19 -9.93 26.46
N MET A 35 -14.38 -10.86 26.96
CA MET A 35 -13.06 -11.15 26.39
C MET A 35 -13.14 -11.71 24.97
N VAL A 36 -14.08 -12.61 24.69
CA VAL A 36 -14.23 -13.19 23.33
C VAL A 36 -14.61 -12.11 22.33
N VAL A 37 -15.56 -11.23 22.66
CA VAL A 37 -15.94 -10.10 21.78
C VAL A 37 -14.75 -9.17 21.55
N ALA A 38 -14.06 -8.75 22.62
CA ALA A 38 -12.89 -7.89 22.50
C ALA A 38 -11.75 -8.53 21.68
N TYR A 39 -11.58 -9.85 21.79
CA TYR A 39 -10.60 -10.60 21.02
C TYR A 39 -10.97 -10.64 19.52
N CYS A 40 -12.22 -10.97 19.19
CA CYS A 40 -12.71 -10.96 17.81
C CYS A 40 -12.61 -9.56 17.17
N ASP A 41 -13.02 -8.52 17.90
CA ASP A 41 -12.90 -7.14 17.46
C ASP A 41 -11.43 -6.71 17.30
N GLY A 42 -10.57 -7.13 18.23
CA GLY A 42 -9.13 -6.91 18.18
C GLY A 42 -8.50 -7.51 16.93
N LEU A 43 -8.78 -8.79 16.62
CA LEU A 43 -8.31 -9.44 15.39
C LEU A 43 -8.80 -8.71 14.13
N GLY A 44 -10.06 -8.28 14.13
CA GLY A 44 -10.63 -7.46 13.05
C GLY A 44 -9.90 -6.13 12.86
N TYR A 45 -9.51 -5.48 13.95
CA TYR A 45 -8.73 -4.24 13.91
C TYR A 45 -7.30 -4.47 13.38
N TRP A 46 -6.60 -5.49 13.88
CA TRP A 46 -5.23 -5.80 13.46
C TRP A 46 -5.14 -6.16 11.98
N THR A 47 -6.08 -6.96 11.47
CA THR A 47 -6.14 -7.31 10.04
C THR A 47 -6.35 -6.07 9.18
N ARG A 48 -7.30 -5.19 9.54
CA ARG A 48 -7.53 -3.92 8.81
C ARG A 48 -6.30 -3.01 8.82
N ALA A 49 -5.63 -2.88 9.96
CA ALA A 49 -4.43 -2.05 10.08
C ALA A 49 -3.29 -2.59 9.20
N SER A 50 -3.09 -3.91 9.22
CA SER A 50 -2.11 -4.60 8.37
C SER A 50 -2.38 -4.35 6.89
N GLU A 51 -3.64 -4.47 6.45
CA GLU A 51 -3.96 -4.33 5.03
C GLU A 51 -3.77 -2.92 4.49
N LYS A 52 -4.18 -1.91 5.27
CA LYS A 52 -3.93 -0.50 4.93
C LYS A 52 -2.43 -0.21 4.84
N MET A 53 -1.64 -0.81 5.73
CA MET A 53 -0.19 -0.67 5.72
C MET A 53 0.42 -1.31 4.46
N VAL A 54 -0.03 -2.49 4.04
CA VAL A 54 0.41 -3.12 2.79
C VAL A 54 0.07 -2.23 1.58
N LEU A 55 -1.16 -1.73 1.50
CA LEU A 55 -1.61 -0.91 0.38
C LEU A 55 -0.82 0.40 0.27
N TYR A 56 -0.50 1.03 1.41
CA TYR A 56 0.39 2.17 1.47
C TYR A 56 1.83 1.82 1.06
N ASN A 57 2.38 0.72 1.56
CA ASN A 57 3.75 0.29 1.26
C ASN A 57 3.95 -0.06 -0.22
N GLU A 58 3.02 -0.80 -0.83
CA GLU A 58 3.08 -1.12 -2.26
C GLU A 58 2.92 0.13 -3.14
N GLY A 59 1.98 1.00 -2.81
CA GLY A 59 1.80 2.24 -3.56
C GLY A 59 3.02 3.16 -3.48
N THR A 60 3.62 3.28 -2.29
CA THR A 60 4.82 4.12 -2.08
C THR A 60 6.10 3.51 -2.68
N SER A 61 6.26 2.18 -2.69
CA SER A 61 7.39 1.52 -3.34
C SER A 61 7.39 1.78 -4.84
N VAL A 62 6.23 1.69 -5.47
CA VAL A 62 6.06 1.89 -6.90
C VAL A 62 6.19 3.36 -7.28
N LEU A 63 5.63 4.28 -6.48
CA LEU A 63 5.92 5.71 -6.68
C LEU A 63 7.41 5.98 -6.59
N SER A 64 8.09 5.49 -5.55
CA SER A 64 9.54 5.68 -5.35
C SER A 64 10.37 5.15 -6.53
N LEU A 65 9.98 4.01 -7.11
CA LEU A 65 10.59 3.47 -8.31
C LEU A 65 10.46 4.46 -9.49
N ILE A 66 9.24 4.93 -9.75
CA ILE A 66 8.97 5.90 -10.81
C ILE A 66 9.76 7.19 -10.56
N GLU A 67 9.78 7.72 -9.33
CA GLU A 67 10.53 8.94 -9.01
C GLU A 67 12.01 8.79 -9.34
N ARG A 68 12.61 7.64 -9.04
CA ARG A 68 14.03 7.38 -9.33
C ARG A 68 14.31 7.48 -10.81
N PHE A 69 13.45 6.91 -11.65
CA PHE A 69 13.58 6.99 -13.10
C PHE A 69 13.35 8.43 -13.61
N VAL A 70 12.36 9.14 -13.08
CA VAL A 70 12.09 10.54 -13.44
C VAL A 70 13.29 11.42 -13.08
N ARG A 71 13.89 11.26 -11.90
CA ARG A 71 15.07 12.02 -11.46
C ARG A 71 16.30 11.77 -12.35
N GLN A 72 16.43 10.58 -12.90
CA GLN A 72 17.52 10.18 -13.80
C GLN A 72 17.22 10.46 -15.28
N ALA A 73 16.00 10.89 -15.61
CA ALA A 73 15.61 11.10 -16.99
C ALA A 73 16.29 12.34 -17.57
N SER A 74 16.87 12.21 -18.76
CA SER A 74 17.26 13.34 -19.62
C SER A 74 16.03 14.03 -20.19
N TYR A 75 14.99 13.26 -20.49
CA TYR A 75 13.78 13.73 -21.17
C TYR A 75 12.55 13.03 -20.60
N ILE A 76 11.51 13.81 -20.30
CA ILE A 76 10.20 13.32 -19.81
C ILE A 76 9.15 13.70 -20.84
N ASN A 77 8.35 12.72 -21.25
CA ASN A 77 7.16 12.95 -22.06
C ASN A 77 5.96 12.25 -21.46
N THR A 78 4.81 12.90 -21.48
CA THR A 78 3.57 12.36 -20.94
C THR A 78 2.50 12.37 -22.01
N TYR A 79 1.76 11.28 -22.09
CA TYR A 79 0.69 11.08 -23.04
C TYR A 79 -0.56 10.75 -22.25
N THR A 80 -1.53 11.65 -22.28
CA THR A 80 -2.88 11.40 -21.77
C THR A 80 -3.83 11.43 -22.95
N PRO A 81 -4.25 10.28 -23.50
CA PRO A 81 -5.12 10.26 -24.66
C PRO A 81 -6.51 10.79 -24.28
N ASN A 82 -7.06 11.72 -25.06
CA ASN A 82 -8.42 12.24 -24.85
C ASN A 82 -9.53 11.18 -24.99
N ARG A 83 -9.21 9.99 -25.52
CA ARG A 83 -10.18 8.92 -25.85
C ARG A 83 -9.80 7.51 -25.37
N GLN A 84 -8.61 7.31 -24.81
CA GLN A 84 -8.17 6.02 -24.27
C GLN A 84 -7.69 6.20 -22.83
N PRO A 85 -8.17 5.41 -21.85
CA PRO A 85 -7.85 5.60 -20.44
C PRO A 85 -6.46 5.07 -20.05
N SER A 86 -5.53 4.96 -20.99
CA SER A 86 -4.18 4.43 -20.78
C SER A 86 -3.15 5.56 -20.83
N PRO A 87 -3.06 6.40 -19.79
CA PRO A 87 -2.00 7.39 -19.72
C PRO A 87 -0.64 6.69 -19.66
N ARG A 88 0.32 7.30 -20.34
CA ARG A 88 1.69 6.81 -20.46
C ARG A 88 2.66 7.94 -20.16
N MET A 89 3.77 7.58 -19.54
CA MET A 89 4.93 8.43 -19.39
C MET A 89 6.14 7.74 -19.99
N ASP A 90 6.77 8.41 -20.95
CA ASP A 90 8.03 7.98 -21.56
C ASP A 90 9.17 8.79 -20.96
N LEU A 91 10.20 8.08 -20.53
CA LEU A 91 11.41 8.63 -19.97
C LEU A 91 12.57 8.20 -20.83
N ARG A 92 13.45 9.13 -21.18
CA ARG A 92 14.77 8.79 -21.68
C ARG A 92 15.74 8.87 -20.52
N VAL A 93 16.48 7.80 -20.30
CA VAL A 93 17.35 7.60 -19.14
C VAL A 93 18.74 7.32 -19.67
N LEU A 94 19.72 8.04 -19.13
CA LEU A 94 21.11 7.87 -19.52
C LEU A 94 21.71 6.71 -18.72
N VAL A 95 22.13 5.67 -19.43
CA VAL A 95 22.75 4.47 -18.87
C VAL A 95 24.23 4.49 -19.18
N PHE A 96 25.04 4.28 -18.16
CA PHE A 96 26.49 4.18 -18.30
C PHE A 96 26.84 2.71 -18.53
N ASP A 97 27.33 2.39 -19.73
CA ASP A 97 27.84 1.07 -20.08
C ASP A 97 29.36 1.14 -20.28
N GLY A 98 30.09 0.96 -19.17
CA GLY A 98 31.54 1.10 -19.11
C GLY A 98 32.01 2.51 -19.50
N ASN A 99 32.25 2.72 -20.79
CA ASN A 99 32.83 3.94 -21.36
C ASN A 99 31.87 4.74 -22.26
N ALA A 100 30.67 4.22 -22.55
CA ALA A 100 29.67 4.90 -23.36
C ALA A 100 28.48 5.36 -22.52
N ILE A 101 27.98 6.56 -22.81
CA ILE A 101 26.68 7.04 -22.32
C ILE A 101 25.67 6.70 -23.41
N ASP A 102 24.80 5.73 -23.14
CA ASP A 102 23.70 5.38 -24.03
C ASP A 102 22.37 5.93 -23.49
N GLU A 103 21.50 6.38 -24.38
CA GLU A 103 20.18 6.90 -24.02
C GLU A 103 19.14 5.81 -24.23
N LYS A 104 18.60 5.28 -23.13
CA LYS A 104 17.63 4.18 -23.16
C LYS A 104 16.25 4.68 -22.76
N ILE A 105 15.20 4.03 -23.27
CA ILE A 105 13.82 4.42 -23.03
C ILE A 105 13.21 3.55 -21.94
N ALA A 106 12.65 4.19 -20.91
CA ALA A 106 11.78 3.57 -19.92
C ALA A 106 10.36 4.11 -20.10
N GLN A 107 9.36 3.23 -20.07
CA GLN A 107 7.96 3.64 -20.23
C GLN A 107 7.17 3.15 -19.04
N PHE A 108 6.37 4.03 -18.44
CA PHE A 108 5.38 3.70 -17.43
C PHE A 108 4.01 3.93 -18.03
N TYR A 109 3.11 2.96 -17.90
CA TYR A 109 1.75 3.12 -18.42
C TYR A 109 0.74 2.42 -17.54
N TYR A 110 -0.44 3.01 -17.47
CA TYR A 110 -1.61 2.36 -16.92
C TYR A 110 -2.33 1.64 -18.04
N ASN A 111 -2.60 0.35 -17.85
CA ASN A 111 -3.43 -0.43 -18.74
C ASN A 111 -4.84 -0.50 -18.16
N SER A 112 -5.76 0.23 -18.77
CA SER A 112 -7.16 0.28 -18.34
C SER A 112 -7.95 -0.99 -18.67
N SER A 113 -7.41 -1.90 -19.48
CA SER A 113 -8.11 -3.15 -19.82
C SER A 113 -8.06 -4.20 -18.71
N ASP A 114 -7.02 -4.15 -17.88
CA ASP A 114 -6.78 -5.08 -16.78
C ASP A 114 -6.48 -4.37 -15.44
N ASN A 115 -6.65 -3.04 -15.39
CA ASN A 115 -6.42 -2.21 -14.21
C ASN A 115 -5.02 -2.40 -13.63
N THR A 116 -4.00 -2.47 -14.50
CA THR A 116 -2.60 -2.68 -14.09
C THR A 116 -1.71 -1.49 -14.42
N LEU A 117 -0.75 -1.22 -13.54
CA LEU A 117 0.34 -0.30 -13.82
C LEU A 117 1.53 -1.14 -14.26
N ARG A 118 2.03 -0.83 -15.43
CA ARG A 118 3.08 -1.59 -16.09
C ARG A 118 4.24 -0.69 -16.45
N TRP A 119 5.39 -1.33 -16.64
CA TRP A 119 6.56 -0.66 -17.17
C TRP A 119 7.25 -1.47 -18.25
N ASN A 120 7.86 -0.75 -19.20
CA ASN A 120 8.80 -1.28 -20.16
C ASN A 120 10.17 -0.74 -19.77
N ASN A 121 11.08 -1.63 -19.42
CA ASN A 121 12.46 -1.30 -19.10
C ASN A 121 13.40 -1.78 -20.21
N ILE A 122 13.80 -0.87 -21.09
CA ILE A 122 14.77 -1.16 -22.15
C ILE A 122 16.21 -0.90 -21.64
N THR A 123 16.41 -0.60 -20.34
CA THR A 123 17.74 -0.24 -19.83
C THR A 123 18.74 -1.40 -19.74
N GLY A 124 18.28 -2.65 -19.65
CA GLY A 124 19.12 -3.86 -19.51
C GLY A 124 19.42 -4.59 -20.83
N GLU A 125 20.29 -5.61 -20.79
CA GLU A 125 20.71 -6.41 -21.97
C GLU A 125 19.55 -7.14 -22.66
N ASN A 126 18.49 -7.50 -21.92
CA ASN A 126 17.37 -8.30 -22.43
C ASN A 126 16.03 -7.56 -22.56
N GLY A 127 15.97 -6.25 -22.24
CA GLY A 127 14.77 -5.42 -22.35
C GLY A 127 13.49 -6.05 -21.76
N VAL A 128 13.05 -5.64 -20.57
CA VAL A 128 11.81 -6.16 -19.98
C VAL A 128 10.61 -5.37 -20.50
N PHE A 129 9.63 -6.03 -21.11
CA PHE A 129 8.43 -5.37 -21.65
C PHE A 129 7.17 -5.84 -20.91
N GLY A 130 6.33 -4.88 -20.55
CA GLY A 130 5.01 -5.10 -19.99
C GLY A 130 5.01 -5.71 -18.60
N GLU A 131 6.09 -5.55 -17.85
CA GLU A 131 6.17 -6.04 -16.48
C GLU A 131 5.19 -5.27 -15.60
N ARG A 132 4.49 -6.02 -14.74
CA ARG A 132 3.48 -5.49 -13.84
C ARG A 132 4.16 -4.94 -12.59
N LEU A 133 3.93 -3.67 -12.28
CA LEU A 133 4.47 -3.03 -11.07
C LEU A 133 3.59 -3.25 -9.84
N LEU A 134 2.29 -3.43 -10.04
CA LEU A 134 1.31 -3.67 -8.98
C LEU A 134 0.30 -4.76 -9.36
N PRO A 135 -0.06 -5.65 -8.41
CA PRO A 135 0.50 -5.78 -7.07
C PRO A 135 1.94 -6.33 -7.11
N GLN A 136 2.79 -5.87 -6.18
CA GLN A 136 4.18 -6.33 -6.09
C GLN A 136 4.28 -7.64 -5.28
N PHE A 137 3.42 -7.79 -4.27
CA PHE A 137 3.38 -8.98 -3.44
C PHE A 137 2.25 -9.91 -3.89
N ASN A 138 2.62 -11.15 -4.23
CA ASN A 138 1.65 -12.22 -4.35
C ASN A 138 1.31 -12.71 -2.94
N PHE A 139 0.39 -12.03 -2.27
CA PHE A 139 -0.26 -12.63 -1.10
C PHE A 139 -0.91 -13.94 -1.56
N ARG A 140 -0.88 -14.98 -0.71
CA ARG A 140 -1.58 -16.24 -0.97
C ARG A 140 -3.07 -15.92 -1.05
N LEU A 141 -3.53 -15.65 -2.27
CA LEU A 141 -4.92 -15.56 -2.62
C LEU A 141 -5.42 -16.99 -2.71
N ASP A 142 -6.43 -17.33 -1.92
CA ASP A 142 -7.13 -18.58 -2.11
C ASP A 142 -7.80 -18.59 -3.50
N ALA A 143 -7.99 -19.77 -4.07
CA ALA A 143 -8.56 -19.90 -5.42
C ALA A 143 -9.97 -19.29 -5.46
N GLY A 144 -10.11 -18.13 -6.10
CA GLY A 144 -11.37 -17.39 -6.23
C GLY A 144 -11.40 -16.04 -5.50
N GLU A 145 -10.35 -15.68 -4.75
CA GLU A 145 -10.26 -14.35 -4.15
C GLU A 145 -9.86 -13.29 -5.20
N ASN A 146 -10.53 -12.14 -5.14
CA ASN A 146 -10.17 -10.98 -5.95
C ASN A 146 -8.71 -10.57 -5.67
N PRO A 147 -7.98 -10.02 -6.67
CA PRO A 147 -6.64 -9.52 -6.43
C PRO A 147 -6.64 -8.60 -5.21
N TYR A 148 -5.69 -8.82 -4.32
CA TYR A 148 -5.59 -8.10 -3.05
C TYR A 148 -5.58 -6.57 -3.22
N LEU A 149 -5.09 -6.11 -4.37
CA LEU A 149 -4.99 -4.71 -4.72
C LEU A 149 -5.34 -4.49 -6.20
N GLU A 150 -6.22 -3.53 -6.45
CA GLU A 150 -6.66 -3.07 -7.76
C GLU A 150 -6.25 -1.62 -7.97
N ILE A 151 -5.78 -1.28 -9.18
CA ILE A 151 -5.48 0.10 -9.54
C ILE A 151 -6.69 0.71 -10.23
N GLN A 152 -7.39 1.60 -9.54
CA GLN A 152 -8.54 2.30 -10.11
C GLN A 152 -8.13 3.37 -11.12
N LYS A 153 -7.00 4.04 -10.89
CA LYS A 153 -6.52 5.11 -11.74
C LYS A 153 -5.03 5.33 -11.52
N ALA A 154 -4.28 5.54 -12.59
CA ALA A 154 -2.98 6.20 -12.51
C ALA A 154 -2.89 7.26 -13.59
N THR A 155 -2.33 8.44 -13.28
CA THR A 155 -2.17 9.53 -14.24
C THR A 155 -0.81 10.19 -14.11
N PHE A 156 -0.27 10.64 -15.25
CA PHE A 156 1.00 11.35 -15.34
C PHE A 156 0.72 12.73 -15.92
N THR A 157 0.80 13.77 -15.08
CA THR A 157 0.44 15.14 -15.45
C THR A 157 1.68 16.03 -15.45
N PRO A 158 2.03 16.69 -16.55
CA PRO A 158 3.16 17.61 -16.56
C PRO A 158 2.86 18.84 -15.70
N VAL A 159 3.79 19.24 -14.84
CA VAL A 159 3.60 20.37 -13.91
C VAL A 159 4.05 21.69 -14.50
N ASP A 160 5.07 21.67 -15.37
CA ASP A 160 5.63 22.89 -15.97
C ASP A 160 4.82 23.39 -17.19
N SER A 161 3.64 22.80 -17.44
CA SER A 161 2.81 23.20 -18.57
C SER A 161 2.10 24.52 -18.27
N ILE A 162 2.52 25.59 -18.95
CA ILE A 162 1.63 26.69 -19.29
C ILE A 162 0.52 26.06 -20.17
N PRO A 163 -0.77 26.32 -19.92
CA PRO A 163 -1.84 25.67 -20.64
C PRO A 163 -1.67 25.94 -22.15
N SER A 164 -1.62 24.86 -22.93
CA SER A 164 -1.69 24.82 -24.40
C SER A 164 -0.45 25.18 -25.23
N ILE A 165 0.70 24.52 -25.06
CA ILE A 165 1.59 24.26 -26.22
C ILE A 165 2.10 22.81 -26.15
N THR A 166 1.90 22.12 -27.28
CA THR A 166 2.57 20.95 -27.86
C THR A 166 3.74 20.34 -27.06
N PRO A 167 3.94 18.99 -27.05
CA PRO A 167 5.15 18.39 -26.51
C PRO A 167 6.38 19.16 -26.99
N THR A 168 7.04 19.84 -26.06
CA THR A 168 8.23 20.63 -26.37
C THR A 168 9.29 19.67 -26.86
N MET A 169 10.13 20.12 -27.81
CA MET A 169 11.31 19.34 -28.20
C MET A 169 12.23 19.04 -27.01
N ASP A 170 12.12 19.82 -25.93
CA ASP A 170 12.95 19.75 -24.73
C ASP A 170 12.39 18.87 -23.60
N GLY A 171 11.15 18.39 -23.74
CA GLY A 171 10.45 17.56 -22.74
C GLY A 171 10.03 18.36 -21.51
N PHE A 172 9.34 17.70 -20.58
CA PHE A 172 8.94 18.30 -19.30
C PHE A 172 10.07 18.21 -18.27
N ALA A 173 10.17 19.18 -17.35
CA ALA A 173 11.13 19.14 -16.25
C ALA A 173 10.54 18.46 -15.01
N SER A 174 9.23 18.54 -14.81
CA SER A 174 8.50 18.03 -13.66
C SER A 174 7.20 17.34 -14.06
N VAL A 175 6.90 16.24 -13.38
CA VAL A 175 5.69 15.45 -13.57
C VAL A 175 5.03 15.16 -12.22
N LYS A 176 3.72 15.30 -12.17
CA LYS A 176 2.85 14.84 -11.10
C LYS A 176 2.34 13.45 -11.44
N ILE A 177 2.55 12.52 -10.53
CA ILE A 177 2.13 11.12 -10.62
C ILE A 177 1.01 10.95 -9.59
N ASP A 178 -0.19 10.68 -10.06
CA ASP A 178 -1.33 10.34 -9.19
C ASP A 178 -1.64 8.85 -9.36
N LEU A 179 -1.79 8.14 -8.25
CA LEU A 179 -2.11 6.72 -8.19
C LEU A 179 -3.28 6.52 -7.23
N MET A 180 -4.29 5.79 -7.68
CA MET A 180 -5.47 5.45 -6.88
C MET A 180 -5.61 3.93 -6.81
N LEU A 181 -5.49 3.42 -5.60
CA LEU A 181 -5.46 2.01 -5.27
C LEU A 181 -6.73 1.65 -4.51
N LYS A 182 -7.19 0.41 -4.67
CA LYS A 182 -8.32 -0.17 -3.96
C LYS A 182 -7.93 -1.52 -3.41
N ASP A 183 -8.27 -1.80 -2.17
CA ASP A 183 -8.12 -3.15 -1.62
C ASP A 183 -9.31 -4.05 -2.01
N ALA A 184 -9.20 -5.34 -1.69
CA ALA A 184 -10.27 -6.30 -1.89
C ALA A 184 -11.57 -5.99 -1.11
N ARG A 185 -11.51 -5.14 -0.07
CA ARG A 185 -12.65 -4.76 0.78
C ARG A 185 -13.38 -3.49 0.29
N GLY A 186 -12.76 -2.76 -0.63
CA GLY A 186 -13.27 -1.52 -1.19
C GLY A 186 -12.67 -0.24 -0.60
N ASP A 187 -11.78 -0.33 0.38
CA ASP A 187 -11.03 0.82 0.87
C ASP A 187 -10.12 1.35 -0.25
N SER A 188 -10.10 2.67 -0.41
CA SER A 188 -9.34 3.34 -1.48
C SER A 188 -8.26 4.23 -0.88
N LEU A 189 -7.07 4.23 -1.49
CA LEU A 189 -5.98 5.14 -1.17
C LEU A 189 -5.59 5.90 -2.42
N SER A 190 -5.48 7.22 -2.29
CA SER A 190 -4.87 8.06 -3.32
C SER A 190 -3.49 8.48 -2.85
N LEU A 191 -2.50 8.24 -3.71
CA LEU A 191 -1.13 8.67 -3.53
C LEU A 191 -0.76 9.62 -4.65
N THR A 192 -0.10 10.71 -4.29
CA THR A 192 0.36 11.72 -5.22
C THR A 192 1.83 12.00 -4.95
N SER A 193 2.64 12.03 -6.01
CA SER A 193 4.01 12.55 -5.96
C SER A 193 4.26 13.54 -7.08
N ILE A 194 5.06 14.57 -6.81
CA ILE A 194 5.55 15.52 -7.80
C ILE A 194 7.06 15.39 -7.83
N VAL A 195 7.60 15.09 -9.01
CA VAL A 195 9.01 14.79 -9.19
C VAL A 195 9.56 15.57 -10.36
N SER A 196 10.73 16.18 -10.16
CA SER A 196 11.47 16.87 -11.20
C SER A 196 12.73 16.09 -11.61
N ARG A 197 13.09 16.15 -12.89
CA ARG A 197 14.37 15.63 -13.38
C ARG A 197 15.53 16.40 -12.74
N ARG A 198 16.68 15.74 -12.54
CA ARG A 198 17.87 16.43 -12.06
C ARG A 198 18.42 17.32 -13.18
N ASN A 199 18.50 18.64 -12.96
CA ASN A 199 19.25 19.51 -13.86
C ASN A 199 20.70 19.02 -13.88
N ARG A 200 21.20 18.62 -15.06
CA ARG A 200 22.63 18.54 -15.29
C ARG A 200 23.13 19.98 -15.35
N SER A 201 23.82 20.43 -14.30
CA SER A 201 24.71 21.58 -14.41
C SER A 201 25.76 21.21 -15.47
N ASN A 202 25.72 21.91 -16.60
CA ASN A 202 26.77 21.86 -17.61
C ASN A 202 28.13 22.21 -17.00
#